data_AF-A0A7X7NA52-F1
#
_entry.id   AF-A0A7X7NA52-F1
#
_cell.length_a   1.000
_cell.length_b   1.000
_cell.length_c   1.000
_cell.angle_alpha   90.00
_cell.angle_beta   90.00
_cell.angle_gamma   90.00
#
_symmetry.space_group_name_H-M   'P 1'
#
loop_
_entity.id
_entity.type
_entity.pdbx_description
1 polymer ?
#
loop_
_entity_poly.entity_id
_entity_poly.type
_entity_poly.pdbx_seq_one_letter_code
_entity_poly.pdbx_strand_id
1 'polypeptide(L)'
;MSSISEKNVGTIALIVAIIALFATLIPQICELVVGGDKAQAPEVVQTAPAGGGGPGMGGGPGMGGGPRGGGFGPQKPSDEYLAKIKERIDLFDEAIKGAQGGAALKLQLDRDLAKLTLMRAELGGRRIMSGLSEAFLKERFAQVAADSKLEKNQAELDYIQALDRMRGDKDAFLNTIEPLKGYPKTPVTDAQLMAMLAAEQPVGGR
;
A
#
# COMPACT_ATOMS: atom_id res chain seq x y z
N MET A 1 54.32 -0.80 -11.49
CA MET A 1 53.28 -0.88 -10.44
C MET A 1 52.04 -0.17 -10.97
N SER A 2 51.08 -0.90 -11.55
CA SER A 2 49.80 -0.31 -11.98
C SER A 2 48.86 -0.37 -10.77
N SER A 3 48.44 0.80 -10.30
CA SER A 3 47.60 0.94 -9.12
C SER A 3 46.18 0.44 -9.44
N ILE A 4 45.52 -0.13 -8.42
CA ILE A 4 44.17 -0.74 -8.46
C ILE A 4 43.09 0.23 -9.02
N SER A 5 43.41 1.50 -9.20
CA SER A 5 42.52 2.53 -9.73
C SER A 5 42.10 2.29 -11.19
N GLU A 6 43.01 1.92 -12.09
CA GLU A 6 42.73 1.96 -13.55
C GLU A 6 41.73 0.90 -14.03
N LYS A 7 41.61 -0.23 -13.34
CA LYS A 7 40.77 -1.36 -13.79
C LYS A 7 39.28 -1.19 -13.47
N ASN A 8 38.94 -0.28 -12.56
CA ASN A 8 37.57 -0.09 -12.07
C ASN A 8 36.97 1.27 -12.43
N VAL A 9 37.70 2.16 -13.10
CA VAL A 9 37.20 3.49 -13.53
C VAL A 9 35.94 3.35 -14.39
N GLY A 10 35.89 2.38 -15.30
CA GLY A 10 34.71 2.14 -16.14
C GLY A 10 33.48 1.73 -15.33
N THR A 11 33.65 0.85 -14.34
CA THR A 11 32.58 0.38 -13.46
C THR A 11 32.11 1.47 -12.50
N ILE A 12 33.05 2.27 -11.97
CA ILE A 12 32.74 3.41 -11.09
C ILE A 12 32.02 4.50 -11.87
N ALA A 13 32.45 4.80 -13.10
CA ALA A 13 31.77 5.76 -13.98
C ALA A 13 30.34 5.31 -14.32
N LEU A 14 30.13 4.02 -14.56
CA LEU A 14 28.80 3.44 -14.80
C LEU A 14 27.90 3.59 -13.56
N ILE A 15 28.40 3.27 -12.36
CA ILE A 15 27.64 3.40 -11.11
C ILE A 15 27.28 4.86 -10.85
N VAL A 16 28.21 5.80 -11.05
CA VAL A 16 27.97 7.23 -10.89
C VAL A 16 26.96 7.74 -11.92
N ALA A 17 27.02 7.27 -13.17
CA ALA A 17 26.05 7.62 -14.21
C ALA A 17 24.63 7.11 -13.88
N ILE A 18 24.51 5.89 -13.33
CA ILE A 18 23.23 5.33 -12.89
C ILE A 18 22.67 6.15 -11.73
N ILE A 19 23.48 6.50 -10.73
CA ILE A 19 23.06 7.33 -9.59
C ILE A 19 22.63 8.72 -10.08
N ALA A 20 23.36 9.34 -11.00
CA ALA A 20 22.99 10.62 -11.60
C ALA A 20 21.67 10.55 -12.36
N LEU A 21 21.41 9.45 -13.09
CA LEU A 21 20.16 9.21 -13.80
C LEU A 21 18.97 9.07 -12.83
N PHE A 22 19.14 8.36 -11.72
CA PHE A 22 18.09 8.28 -10.69
C PHE A 22 17.88 9.61 -9.97
N ALA A 23 18.95 10.37 -9.68
CA ALA A 23 18.84 11.69 -9.06
C ALA A 23 18.09 12.71 -9.92
N THR A 24 18.14 12.59 -11.26
CA THR A 24 17.39 13.46 -12.17
C THR A 24 15.96 12.96 -12.46
N LEU A 25 15.72 11.64 -12.42
CA LEU A 25 14.39 11.05 -12.65
C LEU A 25 13.46 11.13 -11.44
N ILE A 26 13.98 11.02 -10.22
CA ILE A 26 13.18 11.07 -8.98
C ILE A 26 12.34 12.37 -8.88
N PRO A 27 12.87 13.59 -9.11
CA PRO A 27 12.05 14.80 -9.07
C PRO A 27 10.98 14.85 -10.17
N GLN A 28 11.28 14.32 -11.38
CA GLN A 28 10.30 14.28 -12.49
C GLN A 28 9.13 13.31 -12.21
N ILE A 29 9.40 12.18 -11.55
CA ILE A 29 8.38 11.22 -11.14
C ILE A 29 7.57 11.77 -9.96
N CYS A 30 8.21 12.49 -9.03
CA CYS A 30 7.51 13.16 -7.93
C CYS A 30 6.60 14.30 -8.43
N GLU A 31 7.00 15.07 -9.45
CA GLU A 31 6.12 16.06 -10.08
C GLU A 31 4.94 15.41 -10.83
N LEU A 32 5.13 14.24 -11.45
CA LEU A 32 4.04 13.52 -12.12
C LEU A 32 3.03 12.89 -11.16
N VAL A 33 3.45 12.53 -9.94
CA VAL A 33 2.58 11.92 -8.91
C VAL A 33 1.96 12.98 -7.99
N VAL A 34 2.52 14.19 -7.92
CA VAL A 34 2.05 15.27 -7.02
C VAL A 34 1.48 16.49 -7.79
N GLY A 35 1.74 16.62 -9.09
CA GLY A 35 1.43 17.81 -9.90
C GLY A 35 0.10 17.83 -10.64
N GLY A 36 -0.85 16.94 -10.32
CA GLY A 36 -2.17 16.94 -10.95
C GLY A 36 -3.07 18.13 -10.59
N ASP A 37 -2.64 19.04 -9.71
CA ASP A 37 -3.53 20.08 -9.21
C ASP A 37 -2.78 21.35 -8.76
N LYS A 38 -2.13 22.06 -9.70
CA LYS A 38 -1.89 23.52 -9.58
C LYS A 38 -1.89 24.20 -10.94
N ALA A 39 -3.07 24.62 -11.39
CA ALA A 39 -3.17 25.77 -12.26
C ALA A 39 -2.68 27.03 -11.52
N GLN A 40 -1.90 27.83 -12.23
CA GLN A 40 -1.22 29.04 -11.77
C GLN A 40 -2.14 30.09 -11.12
N ALA A 41 -1.59 30.80 -10.13
CA ALA A 41 -1.82 32.24 -9.95
C ALA A 41 -0.61 32.87 -9.23
N PRO A 42 -0.29 34.16 -9.50
CA PRO A 42 1.08 34.67 -9.49
C PRO A 42 1.57 35.23 -8.15
N GLU A 43 2.90 35.20 -8.04
CA GLU A 43 3.81 36.11 -7.35
C GLU A 43 3.21 37.19 -6.42
N VAL A 44 3.44 37.05 -5.11
CA VAL A 44 3.55 38.18 -4.19
C VAL A 44 4.81 37.99 -3.34
N VAL A 45 5.83 38.77 -3.67
CA VAL A 45 7.00 39.04 -2.83
C VAL A 45 6.54 39.81 -1.60
N GLN A 46 6.85 39.33 -0.38
CA GLN A 46 7.51 40.15 0.66
C GLN A 46 7.67 39.42 2.01
N THR A 47 8.94 39.27 2.39
CA THR A 47 9.57 39.49 3.72
C THR A 47 8.94 38.88 4.98
N ALA A 48 9.72 37.99 5.61
CA ALA A 48 9.61 37.63 7.02
C ALA A 48 9.68 38.86 7.94
N PRO A 49 9.14 38.74 9.17
CA PRO A 49 10.08 38.61 10.29
C PRO A 49 9.68 37.57 11.35
N ALA A 50 10.66 37.32 12.21
CA ALA A 50 10.69 36.41 13.35
C ALA A 50 9.83 36.87 14.56
N GLY A 51 9.56 35.92 15.45
CA GLY A 51 8.96 36.10 16.78
C GLY A 51 7.88 35.03 16.99
N GLY A 52 7.85 34.19 18.02
CA GLY A 52 8.18 34.38 19.43
C GLY A 52 7.03 33.70 20.19
N GLY A 53 7.34 32.78 21.11
CA GLY A 53 6.36 31.84 21.66
C GLY A 53 5.34 32.43 22.65
N GLY A 54 4.11 31.87 22.62
CA GLY A 54 3.05 31.82 23.66
C GLY A 54 2.61 33.14 24.34
N PRO A 55 1.63 33.14 25.27
CA PRO A 55 0.56 32.17 25.55
C PRO A 55 -0.85 32.82 25.65
N GLY A 56 -1.91 32.04 25.39
CA GLY A 56 -3.21 32.18 26.07
C GLY A 56 -4.26 33.20 25.59
N MET A 57 -5.52 32.74 25.70
CA MET A 57 -6.80 33.48 25.78
C MET A 57 -7.35 34.21 24.54
N GLY A 58 -8.61 33.90 24.20
CA GLY A 58 -9.43 34.78 23.36
C GLY A 58 -10.52 34.05 22.59
N GLY A 59 -11.62 33.70 23.27
CA GLY A 59 -12.89 33.45 22.60
C GLY A 59 -13.37 34.74 21.92
N GLY A 60 -13.84 34.61 20.68
CA GLY A 60 -14.35 35.70 19.84
C GLY A 60 -15.25 35.15 18.73
N PRO A 61 -16.05 36.00 18.07
CA PRO A 61 -17.50 35.81 17.96
C PRO A 61 -17.96 35.20 16.63
N GLY A 62 -19.10 34.49 16.72
CA GLY A 62 -19.99 34.01 15.65
C GLY A 62 -19.63 34.35 14.20
N MET A 63 -19.18 33.34 13.47
CA MET A 63 -19.48 33.20 12.05
C MET A 63 -20.50 32.08 11.89
N GLY A 64 -21.66 32.48 11.37
CA GLY A 64 -22.85 31.66 11.22
C GLY A 64 -22.60 30.34 10.52
N GLY A 65 -23.33 29.33 10.99
CA GLY A 65 -23.42 28.02 10.37
C GLY A 65 -23.86 28.11 8.92
N GLY A 66 -22.91 27.89 8.01
CA GLY A 66 -23.19 27.07 6.83
C GLY A 66 -23.38 25.62 7.28
N PRO A 67 -24.07 24.76 6.51
CA PRO A 67 -24.50 23.46 6.97
C PRO A 67 -23.28 22.56 7.26
N ARG A 68 -22.77 22.64 8.49
CA ARG A 68 -22.18 21.53 9.22
C ARG A 68 -23.30 20.53 9.49
N GLY A 69 -23.82 19.95 8.41
CA GLY A 69 -24.57 18.72 8.44
C GLY A 69 -23.57 17.64 8.82
N GLY A 70 -23.56 17.32 10.11
CA GLY A 70 -22.88 16.16 10.66
C GLY A 70 -23.22 14.93 9.83
N GLY A 71 -22.21 14.45 9.12
CA GLY A 71 -22.23 13.18 8.42
C GLY A 71 -21.01 12.38 8.82
N PHE A 72 -20.76 12.18 10.12
CA PHE A 72 -19.82 11.16 10.62
C PHE A 72 -20.37 9.73 10.40
N GLY A 73 -21.12 9.52 9.32
CA GLY A 73 -21.53 8.22 8.83
C GLY A 73 -20.40 7.55 8.04
N PRO A 74 -20.39 6.22 7.92
CA PRO A 74 -19.48 5.52 7.02
C PRO A 74 -19.78 5.95 5.58
N GLN A 75 -18.97 6.86 5.03
CA GLN A 75 -19.00 7.14 3.61
C GLN A 75 -18.42 5.93 2.88
N LYS A 76 -19.30 5.23 2.18
CA LYS A 76 -18.91 4.24 1.18
C LYS A 76 -17.92 4.92 0.21
N PRO A 77 -16.83 4.24 -0.19
CA PRO A 77 -15.92 4.77 -1.20
C PRO A 77 -16.69 5.18 -2.48
N SER A 78 -16.19 6.19 -3.19
CA SER A 78 -16.83 6.64 -4.43
C SER A 78 -16.85 5.53 -5.47
N ASP A 79 -17.87 5.51 -6.33
CA ASP A 79 -17.97 4.52 -7.41
C ASP A 79 -16.79 4.64 -8.39
N GLU A 80 -16.26 5.85 -8.60
CA GLU A 80 -15.06 6.07 -9.42
C GLU A 80 -13.82 5.39 -8.81
N TYR A 81 -13.65 5.43 -7.49
CA TYR A 81 -12.55 4.75 -6.82
C TYR A 81 -12.65 3.23 -6.97
N LEU A 82 -13.86 2.68 -6.80
CA LEU A 82 -14.10 1.24 -7.01
C LEU A 82 -13.85 0.84 -8.47
N ALA A 83 -14.24 1.67 -9.43
CA ALA A 83 -13.98 1.44 -10.85
C ALA A 83 -12.48 1.38 -11.16
N LYS A 84 -11.66 2.29 -10.59
CA LYS A 84 -10.19 2.26 -10.75
C LYS A 84 -9.56 1.01 -10.16
N ILE A 85 -10.08 0.48 -9.05
CA ILE A 85 -9.58 -0.78 -8.50
C ILE A 85 -9.93 -1.95 -9.42
N LYS A 86 -11.14 -1.99 -9.98
CA LYS A 86 -11.56 -3.02 -10.94
C LYS A 86 -10.71 -3.00 -12.20
N GLU A 87 -10.50 -1.82 -12.78
CA GLU A 87 -9.61 -1.65 -13.94
C GLU A 87 -8.19 -2.16 -13.64
N ARG A 88 -7.65 -1.85 -12.46
CA ARG A 88 -6.34 -2.35 -12.03
C ARG A 88 -6.30 -3.88 -11.92
N ILE A 89 -7.37 -4.52 -11.45
CA ILE A 89 -7.47 -5.98 -11.38
C ILE A 89 -7.46 -6.58 -12.80
N ASP A 90 -8.25 -6.00 -13.72
CA ASP A 90 -8.31 -6.46 -15.11
C ASP A 90 -6.94 -6.34 -15.80
N LEU A 91 -6.22 -5.24 -15.57
CA LEU A 91 -4.86 -5.05 -16.08
C LEU A 91 -3.88 -6.10 -15.55
N PHE A 92 -3.99 -6.50 -14.28
CA PHE A 92 -3.17 -7.58 -13.76
C PHE A 92 -3.55 -8.94 -14.36
N ASP A 93 -4.84 -9.23 -14.50
CA ASP A 93 -5.30 -10.49 -15.09
C ASP A 93 -4.84 -10.62 -16.55
N GLU A 94 -4.84 -9.54 -17.33
CA GLU A 94 -4.24 -9.53 -18.66
C GLU A 94 -2.72 -9.72 -18.63
N ALA A 95 -2.01 -9.00 -17.74
CA ALA A 95 -0.55 -9.10 -17.63
C ALA A 95 -0.08 -10.50 -17.22
N ILE A 96 -0.84 -11.19 -16.36
CA ILE A 96 -0.53 -12.57 -15.90
C ILE A 96 -0.52 -13.56 -17.08
N LYS A 97 -1.39 -13.39 -18.09
CA LYS A 97 -1.45 -14.28 -19.26
C LYS A 97 -0.14 -14.31 -20.06
N GLY A 98 0.60 -13.20 -20.07
CA GLY A 98 1.87 -13.05 -20.78
C GLY A 98 3.11 -13.24 -19.90
N ALA A 99 2.96 -13.32 -18.58
CA ALA A 99 4.07 -13.39 -17.64
C ALA A 99 4.46 -14.83 -17.28
N GLN A 100 5.72 -15.04 -16.89
CA GLN A 100 6.22 -16.33 -16.43
C GLN A 100 7.15 -16.17 -15.21
N GLY A 101 7.37 -17.27 -14.49
CA GLY A 101 8.29 -17.32 -13.36
C GLY A 101 7.93 -16.33 -12.24
N GLY A 102 8.96 -15.74 -11.61
CA GLY A 102 8.77 -14.81 -10.49
C GLY A 102 7.95 -13.56 -10.83
N ALA A 103 8.00 -13.09 -12.08
CA ALA A 103 7.20 -11.95 -12.53
C ALA A 103 5.69 -12.27 -12.52
N ALA A 104 5.30 -13.47 -12.97
CA ALA A 104 3.92 -13.92 -12.90
C ALA A 104 3.42 -14.04 -11.45
N LEU A 105 4.26 -14.59 -10.56
CA LEU A 105 3.91 -14.72 -9.13
C LEU A 105 3.72 -13.34 -8.47
N LYS A 106 4.53 -12.35 -8.86
CA LYS A 106 4.40 -10.99 -8.33
C LYS A 106 3.11 -10.32 -8.82
N LEU A 107 2.79 -10.46 -10.10
CA LEU A 107 1.53 -9.94 -10.67
C LEU A 107 0.31 -10.60 -10.02
N GLN A 108 0.38 -11.91 -9.70
CA GLN A 108 -0.66 -12.60 -8.94
C GLN A 108 -0.84 -12.00 -7.54
N LEU A 109 0.26 -11.75 -6.81
CA LEU A 109 0.19 -11.07 -5.52
C LEU A 109 -0.47 -9.68 -5.64
N ASP A 110 0.00 -8.87 -6.58
CA ASP A 110 -0.53 -7.51 -6.76
C ASP A 110 -2.02 -7.49 -7.11
N ARG A 111 -2.47 -8.46 -7.93
CA ARG A 111 -3.89 -8.70 -8.22
C ARG A 111 -4.66 -9.05 -6.96
N ASP A 112 -4.19 -10.01 -6.17
CA ASP A 112 -4.90 -10.50 -4.98
C ASP A 112 -5.02 -9.42 -3.91
N LEU A 113 -3.97 -8.61 -3.73
CA LEU A 113 -4.02 -7.43 -2.86
C LEU A 113 -5.02 -6.38 -3.36
N ALA A 114 -5.12 -6.17 -4.67
CA ALA A 114 -6.14 -5.30 -5.25
C ALA A 114 -7.55 -5.84 -5.04
N LYS A 115 -7.77 -7.16 -5.19
CA LYS A 115 -9.04 -7.83 -4.89
C LYS A 115 -9.43 -7.68 -3.42
N LEU A 116 -8.51 -7.92 -2.48
CA LEU A 116 -8.75 -7.69 -1.05
C LEU A 116 -9.15 -6.23 -0.77
N THR A 117 -8.50 -5.28 -1.45
CA THR A 117 -8.84 -3.85 -1.33
C THR A 117 -10.26 -3.57 -1.83
N LEU A 118 -10.63 -4.11 -3.00
CA LEU A 118 -11.98 -3.96 -3.56
C LEU A 118 -13.04 -4.56 -2.64
N MET A 119 -12.84 -5.81 -2.21
CA MET A 119 -13.77 -6.52 -1.33
C MET A 119 -13.97 -5.77 -0.01
N ARG A 120 -12.88 -5.25 0.58
CA ARG A 120 -12.95 -4.43 1.80
C ARG A 120 -13.73 -3.13 1.58
N ALA A 121 -13.52 -2.49 0.44
CA ALA A 121 -14.22 -1.26 0.05
C ALA A 121 -15.72 -1.50 -0.14
N GLU A 122 -16.10 -2.62 -0.78
CA GLU A 122 -17.49 -3.04 -0.98
C GLU A 122 -18.18 -3.43 0.34
N LEU A 123 -17.44 -3.97 1.32
CA LEU A 123 -17.92 -4.28 2.68
C LEU A 123 -18.07 -3.05 3.61
N GLY A 124 -17.87 -1.82 3.11
CA GLY A 124 -18.14 -0.60 3.87
C GLY A 124 -16.95 0.01 4.61
N GLY A 125 -15.72 -0.38 4.28
CA GLY A 125 -14.48 0.40 4.46
C GLY A 125 -13.97 0.71 5.88
N ARG A 126 -14.80 0.65 6.93
CA ARG A 126 -14.39 1.11 8.29
C ARG A 126 -14.17 0.01 9.33
N ARG A 127 -14.58 -1.25 9.08
CA ARG A 127 -14.53 -2.31 10.10
C ARG A 127 -13.44 -3.35 9.91
N ILE A 128 -12.83 -3.43 8.74
CA ILE A 128 -11.71 -4.35 8.49
C ILE A 128 -10.41 -3.56 8.73
N MET A 129 -10.10 -3.36 10.01
CA MET A 129 -8.80 -2.89 10.46
C MET A 129 -7.93 -4.11 10.77
N SER A 130 -7.37 -4.69 9.72
CA SER A 130 -6.22 -5.60 9.79
C SER A 130 -5.75 -5.91 8.37
N GLY A 131 -4.48 -5.66 8.09
CA GLY A 131 -3.82 -6.18 6.89
C GLY A 131 -3.39 -7.62 7.07
N LEU A 132 -4.12 -8.47 7.81
CA LEU A 132 -3.67 -9.82 8.14
C LEU A 132 -3.69 -10.72 6.90
N SER A 133 -4.76 -10.67 6.11
CA SER A 133 -4.87 -11.37 4.83
C SER A 133 -3.77 -10.91 3.88
N GLU A 134 -3.53 -9.60 3.83
CA GLU A 134 -2.45 -9.04 3.01
C GLU A 134 -1.07 -9.48 3.49
N ALA A 135 -0.84 -9.46 4.81
CA ALA A 135 0.42 -9.87 5.41
C ALA A 135 0.66 -11.37 5.20
N PHE A 136 -0.38 -12.20 5.30
CA PHE A 136 -0.32 -13.62 4.97
C PHE A 136 0.08 -13.84 3.51
N LEU A 137 -0.59 -13.19 2.56
CA LEU A 137 -0.26 -13.35 1.13
C LEU A 137 1.16 -12.87 0.82
N LYS A 138 1.59 -11.75 1.42
CA LYS A 138 2.96 -11.22 1.30
C LYS A 138 4.00 -12.16 1.90
N GLU A 139 3.72 -12.74 3.07
CA GLU A 139 4.59 -13.72 3.73
C GLU A 139 4.74 -14.97 2.86
N ARG A 140 3.63 -15.57 2.42
CA ARG A 140 3.63 -16.73 1.51
C ARG A 140 4.40 -16.44 0.21
N PHE A 141 4.18 -15.27 -0.38
CA PHE A 141 4.93 -14.84 -1.55
C PHE A 141 6.43 -14.73 -1.25
N ALA A 142 6.83 -14.08 -0.17
CA ALA A 142 8.22 -13.91 0.21
C ALA A 142 8.92 -15.26 0.46
N GLN A 143 8.26 -16.24 1.08
CA GLN A 143 8.84 -17.58 1.26
C GLN A 143 9.24 -18.23 -0.06
N VAL A 144 8.48 -17.98 -1.13
CA VAL A 144 8.68 -18.56 -2.45
C VAL A 144 9.60 -17.71 -3.34
N ALA A 145 9.46 -16.39 -3.31
CA ALA A 145 10.02 -15.50 -4.33
C ALA A 145 11.06 -14.49 -3.83
N ALA A 146 11.26 -14.34 -2.51
CA ALA A 146 12.26 -13.42 -1.97
C ALA A 146 13.68 -13.97 -2.14
N ASP A 147 14.60 -13.09 -2.54
CA ASP A 147 16.01 -13.43 -2.83
C ASP A 147 16.85 -13.49 -1.55
N SER A 148 16.39 -12.86 -0.46
CA SER A 148 17.14 -12.77 0.80
C SER A 148 16.39 -13.36 1.99
N LYS A 149 17.15 -13.90 2.95
CA LYS A 149 16.59 -14.33 4.25
C LYS A 149 16.02 -13.15 5.04
N LEU A 150 16.59 -11.95 4.88
CA LEU A 150 16.10 -10.75 5.56
C LEU A 150 14.67 -10.42 5.14
N GLU A 151 14.37 -10.47 3.84
CA GLU A 151 13.02 -10.23 3.32
C GLU A 151 12.02 -11.27 3.79
N LYS A 152 12.41 -12.56 3.82
CA LYS A 152 11.55 -13.63 4.36
C LYS A 152 11.22 -13.40 5.83
N ASN A 153 12.25 -13.10 6.63
CA ASN A 153 12.08 -12.84 8.06
C ASN A 153 11.23 -11.59 8.30
N GLN A 154 11.40 -10.53 7.51
CA GLN A 154 10.60 -9.31 7.64
C GLN A 154 9.13 -9.58 7.33
N ALA A 155 8.83 -10.30 6.25
CA ALA A 155 7.47 -10.65 5.89
C ALA A 155 6.81 -11.57 6.94
N GLU A 156 7.57 -12.51 7.52
CA GLU A 156 7.12 -13.34 8.64
C GLU A 156 6.81 -12.52 9.90
N LEU A 157 7.70 -11.59 10.26
CA LEU A 157 7.47 -10.67 11.38
C LEU A 157 6.24 -9.80 11.16
N ASP A 158 6.05 -9.26 9.95
CA ASP A 158 4.88 -8.46 9.61
C ASP A 158 3.59 -9.28 9.72
N TYR A 159 3.61 -10.55 9.30
CA TYR A 159 2.49 -11.48 9.46
C TYR A 159 2.19 -11.78 10.93
N ILE A 160 3.20 -12.11 11.74
CA ILE A 160 3.02 -12.37 13.18
C ILE A 160 2.45 -11.14 13.88
N GLN A 161 2.98 -9.95 13.59
CA GLN A 161 2.46 -8.70 14.16
C GLN A 161 1.02 -8.42 13.74
N ALA A 162 0.66 -8.71 12.48
CA ALA A 162 -0.71 -8.57 12.03
C ALA A 162 -1.65 -9.56 12.74
N LEU A 163 -1.19 -10.80 12.96
CA LEU A 163 -1.93 -11.84 13.66
C LEU A 163 -2.16 -11.47 15.13
N ASP A 164 -1.16 -10.86 15.77
CA ASP A 164 -1.27 -10.39 17.15
C ASP A 164 -2.24 -9.22 17.32
N ARG A 165 -2.33 -8.34 16.32
CA ARG A 165 -3.26 -7.19 16.33
C ARG A 165 -4.69 -7.57 15.93
N MET A 166 -4.89 -8.79 15.41
CA MET A 166 -6.19 -9.25 14.95
C MET A 166 -7.21 -9.26 16.11
N ARG A 167 -8.39 -8.69 15.85
CA ARG A 167 -9.51 -8.63 16.80
C ARG A 167 -10.60 -9.68 16.56
N GLY A 168 -10.56 -10.34 15.40
CA GLY A 168 -11.43 -11.46 15.06
C GLY A 168 -10.98 -12.78 15.68
N ASP A 169 -11.59 -13.87 15.23
CA ASP A 169 -11.27 -15.23 15.68
C ASP A 169 -10.01 -15.75 14.95
N LYS A 170 -8.89 -15.81 15.68
CA LYS A 170 -7.60 -16.27 15.15
C LYS A 170 -7.68 -17.71 14.65
N ASP A 171 -8.37 -18.60 15.36
CA ASP A 171 -8.47 -20.01 14.97
C ASP A 171 -9.32 -20.15 13.71
N ALA A 172 -10.40 -19.37 13.60
CA ALA A 172 -11.18 -19.29 12.36
C ALA A 172 -10.31 -18.80 11.19
N PHE A 173 -9.49 -17.77 11.39
CA PHE A 173 -8.57 -17.29 10.34
C PHE A 173 -7.55 -18.36 9.94
N LEU A 174 -6.92 -19.03 10.91
CA LEU A 174 -5.97 -20.12 10.64
C LEU A 174 -6.62 -21.25 9.81
N ASN A 175 -7.87 -21.59 10.09
CA ASN A 175 -8.62 -22.56 9.27
C ASN A 175 -8.87 -22.07 7.83
N THR A 176 -9.08 -20.77 7.63
CA THR A 176 -9.26 -20.22 6.27
C THR A 176 -7.99 -20.25 5.42
N ILE A 177 -6.82 -20.13 6.05
CA ILE A 177 -5.53 -20.07 5.34
C ILE A 177 -4.85 -21.44 5.19
N GLU A 178 -5.28 -22.46 5.93
CA GLU A 178 -4.80 -23.84 5.80
C GLU A 178 -4.77 -24.36 4.34
N PRO A 179 -5.84 -24.21 3.53
CA PRO A 179 -5.81 -24.61 2.12
C PRO A 179 -4.90 -23.71 1.24
N LEU A 180 -4.45 -22.56 1.75
CA LEU A 180 -3.67 -21.57 1.02
C LEU A 180 -2.15 -21.68 1.26
N LYS A 181 -1.69 -22.72 1.96
CA LYS A 181 -0.24 -22.94 2.20
C LYS A 181 0.60 -23.07 0.92
N GLY A 182 -0.02 -23.46 -0.20
CA GLY A 182 0.62 -23.54 -1.52
C GLY A 182 0.72 -22.22 -2.29
N TYR A 183 0.16 -21.13 -1.76
CA TYR A 183 0.26 -19.81 -2.37
C TYR A 183 1.74 -19.34 -2.46
N PRO A 184 2.15 -18.59 -3.51
CA PRO A 184 1.38 -18.15 -4.70
C PRO A 184 1.33 -19.18 -5.84
N LYS A 185 1.95 -20.36 -5.71
CA LYS A 185 1.98 -21.36 -6.79
C LYS A 185 0.59 -21.89 -7.12
N THR A 186 -0.25 -22.03 -6.11
CA THR A 186 -1.68 -22.28 -6.28
C THR A 186 -2.43 -20.95 -6.14
N PRO A 187 -3.09 -20.47 -7.21
CA PRO A 187 -3.85 -19.23 -7.16
C PRO A 187 -4.96 -19.30 -6.12
N VAL A 188 -5.12 -18.23 -5.36
CA VAL A 188 -6.26 -18.06 -4.45
C VAL A 188 -7.52 -17.69 -5.23
N THR A 189 -8.65 -18.20 -4.79
CA THR A 189 -9.98 -17.88 -5.35
C THR A 189 -10.61 -16.70 -4.62
N ASP A 190 -11.56 -16.02 -5.28
CA ASP A 190 -12.28 -14.90 -4.67
C ASP A 190 -13.04 -15.32 -3.40
N ALA A 191 -13.58 -16.54 -3.37
CA ALA A 191 -14.25 -17.09 -2.20
C ALA A 191 -13.28 -17.27 -1.00
N GLN A 192 -12.04 -17.68 -1.26
CA GLN A 192 -11.02 -17.81 -0.23
C GLN A 192 -10.58 -16.44 0.29
N LEU A 193 -10.38 -15.45 -0.59
CA LEU A 193 -10.08 -14.07 -0.18
C LEU A 193 -11.20 -13.48 0.69
N MET A 194 -12.46 -13.70 0.30
CA MET A 194 -13.62 -13.28 1.09
C MET A 194 -13.69 -13.99 2.44
N ALA A 195 -13.39 -15.29 2.50
CA ALA A 195 -13.35 -16.03 3.76
C ALA A 195 -12.29 -15.49 4.73
N MET A 196 -11.09 -15.16 4.23
CA MET A 196 -10.04 -14.54 5.04
C MET A 196 -10.50 -13.19 5.61
N LEU A 197 -11.08 -12.32 4.77
CA LEU A 197 -11.61 -11.02 5.20
C LEU A 197 -12.77 -11.15 6.21
N ALA A 198 -13.61 -12.17 6.07
CA ALA A 198 -14.69 -12.44 7.00
C ALA A 198 -14.15 -12.86 8.37
N ALA A 199 -13.13 -13.72 8.41
CA ALA A 199 -12.50 -14.18 9.65
C ALA A 199 -11.79 -13.04 10.42
N GLU A 200 -11.27 -12.04 9.70
CA GLU A 200 -10.67 -10.84 10.29
C GLU A 200 -11.66 -9.96 11.06
N GLN A 201 -12.95 -10.04 10.74
CA GLN A 201 -13.92 -9.16 11.37
C GLN A 201 -14.08 -9.51 12.86
N PRO A 202 -14.12 -8.51 13.75
CA PRO A 202 -14.44 -8.77 15.14
C PRO A 202 -15.83 -9.42 15.20
N VAL A 203 -15.91 -10.59 15.85
CA VAL A 203 -17.19 -11.23 16.14
C VAL A 203 -17.98 -10.24 16.99
N GLY A 204 -19.09 -9.72 16.46
CA GLY A 204 -19.84 -8.65 17.10
C GLY A 204 -20.16 -8.98 18.55
N GLY A 205 -19.68 -8.14 19.47
CA GLY A 205 -20.17 -8.13 20.85
C GLY A 205 -21.68 -7.86 20.82
N ARG A 206 -22.45 -8.84 21.28
CA ARG A 206 -23.79 -8.60 21.81
C ARG A 206 -23.67 -7.90 23.15
#